data_AF-A0AA35WAK4-F1
#
_entry.id   AF-A0AA35WAK4-F1
#
_cell.length_a   1.000
_cell.length_b   1.000
_cell.length_c   1.000
_cell.angle_alpha   90.00
_cell.angle_beta   90.00
_cell.angle_gamma   90.00
#
_symmetry.space_group_name_H-M   'P 1'
#
loop_
_entity.id
_entity.type
_entity.pdbx_description
1 polymer ?
#
loop_
_entity_poly.entity_id
_entity_poly.type
_entity_poly.pdbx_seq_one_letter_code
_entity_poly.pdbx_strand_id
1 'polypeptide(L)'
;MCNIPASESFSWLPDAIFLRVARAKPRLLETHACAQVQKCRQLRRRSAPLFLGVDVGTGSARAALFTEEGARLTIARRNIEKWSNPEFPGGSWDQSTEDMCAAVQEVCGGGYGRRVAGVGFTATCSLVAVDPQGLPVTVSPTRDPQRNVVLWQDHRAATETEEINSLHHHPVLRCVGGALSPEMQPPKLLWLKRHSP
;
A
#
# COMPACT_ATOMS: atom_id res chain seq x y z
N MET A 1 54.11 -42.54 -27.15
CA MET A 1 53.21 -43.73 -27.03
C MET A 1 52.10 -43.30 -26.09
N CYS A 2 50.81 -43.22 -26.40
CA CYS A 2 49.92 -43.72 -27.46
C CYS A 2 48.76 -42.68 -27.57
N ASN A 3 48.37 -42.22 -28.76
CA ASN A 3 47.25 -42.68 -29.61
C ASN A 3 46.18 -41.58 -29.74
N ILE A 4 45.89 -41.22 -30.99
CA ILE A 4 44.76 -40.39 -31.47
C ILE A 4 43.72 -41.37 -32.08
N PRO A 5 42.40 -41.08 -32.03
CA PRO A 5 41.70 -40.57 -33.24
C PRO A 5 40.70 -39.44 -32.88
N ALA A 6 40.66 -38.30 -33.57
CA ALA A 6 40.14 -37.99 -34.91
C ALA A 6 38.60 -37.79 -34.96
N SER A 7 38.20 -36.75 -35.71
CA SER A 7 36.83 -36.25 -36.02
C SER A 7 36.28 -35.23 -34.99
N GLU A 8 35.88 -33.99 -35.31
CA GLU A 8 35.51 -33.35 -36.57
C GLU A 8 35.84 -31.83 -36.60
N SER A 9 36.27 -31.39 -37.79
CA SER A 9 36.10 -30.10 -38.48
C SER A 9 36.39 -28.75 -37.80
N PHE A 10 37.52 -28.19 -38.25
CA PHE A 10 37.80 -26.76 -38.46
C PHE A 10 36.78 -26.07 -39.40
N SER A 11 36.43 -24.82 -39.11
CA SER A 11 36.36 -23.76 -40.12
C SER A 11 36.45 -22.34 -39.53
N TRP A 12 37.70 -21.88 -39.46
CA TRP A 12 38.21 -20.55 -39.83
C TRP A 12 37.32 -19.29 -39.71
N LEU A 13 37.82 -18.33 -38.93
CA LEU A 13 37.65 -16.89 -39.15
C LEU A 13 37.76 -16.53 -40.64
N PRO A 14 36.93 -15.59 -41.12
CA PRO A 14 37.48 -14.59 -42.03
C PRO A 14 37.11 -13.15 -41.65
N ASP A 15 38.12 -12.32 -41.88
CA ASP A 15 38.03 -11.02 -42.55
C ASP A 15 37.55 -9.80 -41.76
N ALA A 16 38.58 -9.12 -41.25
CA ALA A 16 38.66 -7.67 -41.19
C ALA A 16 38.03 -7.01 -42.43
N ILE A 17 36.80 -6.52 -42.27
CA ILE A 17 36.20 -5.57 -43.20
C ILE A 17 36.45 -4.17 -42.65
N PHE A 18 37.37 -3.50 -43.35
CA PHE A 18 37.56 -2.07 -43.43
C PHE A 18 36.25 -1.29 -43.17
N LEU A 19 36.21 -0.53 -42.08
CA LEU A 19 35.32 0.62 -41.95
C LEU A 19 35.74 1.64 -43.01
N ARG A 20 35.13 1.54 -44.20
CA ARG A 20 34.96 2.70 -45.07
C ARG A 20 34.17 3.72 -44.25
N VAL A 21 34.87 4.73 -43.72
CA VAL A 21 34.27 5.98 -43.31
C VAL A 21 33.77 6.65 -44.60
N ALA A 22 32.62 6.21 -45.08
CA ALA A 22 31.81 7.05 -45.93
C ALA A 22 31.57 8.31 -45.11
N ARG A 23 32.01 9.47 -45.63
CA ARG A 23 31.61 10.78 -45.11
C ARG A 23 30.10 10.91 -45.27
N ALA A 24 29.34 10.29 -44.37
CA ALA A 24 27.94 10.60 -44.19
C ALA A 24 27.88 12.04 -43.72
N LYS A 25 27.09 12.86 -44.43
CA LYS A 25 26.81 14.25 -44.06
C LYS A 25 26.43 14.27 -42.56
N PRO A 26 27.07 15.11 -41.71
CA PRO A 26 26.94 15.05 -40.25
C PRO A 26 25.48 15.11 -39.75
N ARG A 27 24.58 15.69 -40.54
CA ARG A 27 23.17 15.92 -40.17
C ARG A 27 22.26 14.69 -40.11
N LEU A 28 22.61 13.55 -40.72
CA LEU A 28 21.71 12.37 -40.79
C LEU A 28 22.01 11.29 -39.75
N LEU A 29 23.23 11.21 -39.21
CA LEU A 29 23.58 10.24 -38.16
C LEU A 29 23.06 10.68 -36.78
N GLU A 30 23.01 11.98 -36.50
CA GLU A 30 22.55 12.52 -35.22
C GLU A 30 21.04 12.28 -34.99
N THR A 31 20.22 12.31 -36.04
CA THR A 31 18.76 12.15 -35.93
C THR A 31 18.34 10.71 -35.64
N HIS A 32 18.95 9.72 -36.30
CA HIS A 32 18.66 8.30 -36.06
C HIS A 32 19.16 7.84 -34.69
N ALA A 33 20.34 8.29 -34.26
CA ALA A 33 20.86 8.02 -32.92
C ALA A 33 19.97 8.62 -31.82
N CYS A 34 19.47 9.86 -32.01
CA CYS A 34 18.57 10.51 -31.08
C CYS A 34 17.22 9.76 -30.95
N ALA A 35 16.63 9.33 -32.06
CA ALA A 35 15.39 8.55 -32.07
C ALA A 35 15.55 7.18 -31.38
N GLN A 36 16.67 6.49 -31.61
CA GLN A 36 16.99 5.22 -30.95
C GLN A 36 17.14 5.40 -29.44
N VAL A 37 17.86 6.45 -29.00
CA VAL A 37 18.04 6.78 -27.57
C VAL A 37 16.72 7.16 -26.91
N GLN A 38 15.85 7.92 -27.58
CA GLN A 38 14.51 8.24 -27.09
C GLN A 38 13.63 6.99 -26.94
N LYS A 39 13.69 6.07 -27.91
CA LYS A 39 12.97 4.79 -27.87
C LYS A 39 13.45 3.90 -26.71
N CYS A 40 14.76 3.80 -26.50
CA CYS A 40 15.34 3.08 -25.35
C CYS A 40 14.96 3.71 -24.01
N ARG A 41 14.93 5.05 -23.92
CA ARG A 41 14.45 5.77 -22.72
C ARG A 41 12.96 5.53 -22.45
N GLN A 42 12.13 5.51 -23.49
CA GLN A 42 10.70 5.17 -23.36
C GLN A 42 10.50 3.72 -22.92
N LEU A 43 11.24 2.77 -23.48
CA LEU A 43 11.18 1.36 -23.09
C LEU A 43 11.63 1.17 -21.63
N ARG A 44 12.75 1.77 -21.22
CA ARG A 44 13.18 1.76 -19.80
C ARG A 44 12.13 2.38 -18.89
N ARG A 45 11.50 3.50 -19.27
CA ARG A 45 10.41 4.13 -18.49
C ARG A 45 9.16 3.26 -18.36
N ARG A 46 8.86 2.41 -19.36
CA ARG A 46 7.72 1.48 -19.32
C ARG A 46 8.00 0.25 -18.45
N SER A 47 9.27 -0.10 -18.25
CA SER A 47 9.71 -1.21 -17.40
C SER A 47 10.19 -0.79 -16.01
N ALA A 48 10.38 0.51 -15.77
CA ALA A 48 10.87 1.01 -14.48
C ALA A 48 9.91 0.63 -13.33
N PRO A 49 10.46 0.22 -12.18
CA PRO A 49 9.66 -0.13 -11.01
C PRO A 49 8.92 1.09 -10.48
N LEU A 50 7.79 0.82 -9.85
CA LEU A 50 6.91 1.81 -9.23
C LEU A 50 6.72 1.46 -7.75
N PHE A 51 6.35 2.46 -6.96
CA PHE A 51 6.07 2.30 -5.54
C PHE A 51 4.65 2.78 -5.26
N LEU A 52 3.88 1.98 -4.52
CA LEU A 52 2.53 2.31 -4.14
C LEU A 52 2.54 2.89 -2.72
N GLY A 53 2.08 4.13 -2.57
CA GLY A 53 1.77 4.72 -1.27
C GLY A 53 0.27 4.68 -1.04
N VAL A 54 -0.16 4.14 0.11
CA VAL A 54 -1.56 4.13 0.54
C VAL A 54 -1.69 4.88 1.86
N ASP A 55 -2.65 5.79 1.93
CA ASP A 55 -2.97 6.61 3.10
C ASP A 55 -4.47 6.53 3.39
N VAL A 56 -4.83 5.89 4.50
CA VAL A 56 -6.21 5.74 4.98
C VAL A 56 -6.45 6.72 6.12
N GLY A 57 -6.93 7.90 5.77
CA GLY A 57 -7.33 8.93 6.72
C GLY A 57 -8.77 8.79 7.19
N THR A 58 -9.18 9.63 8.14
CA THR A 58 -10.53 9.62 8.73
C THR A 58 -11.66 9.73 7.70
N GLY A 59 -11.52 10.57 6.66
CA GLY A 59 -12.60 10.84 5.71
C GLY A 59 -12.41 10.23 4.33
N SER A 60 -11.25 9.66 4.04
CA SER A 60 -10.94 9.14 2.71
C SER A 60 -9.71 8.24 2.71
N ALA A 61 -9.74 7.20 1.89
CA ALA A 61 -8.57 6.44 1.49
C ALA A 61 -7.97 7.03 0.21
N ARG A 62 -6.64 7.10 0.17
CA ARG A 62 -5.86 7.61 -0.96
C ARG A 62 -4.81 6.59 -1.33
N ALA A 63 -4.59 6.42 -2.62
CA ALA A 63 -3.51 5.59 -3.13
C ALA A 63 -2.80 6.35 -4.25
N ALA A 64 -1.48 6.24 -4.33
CA ALA A 64 -0.70 6.90 -5.37
C ALA A 64 0.50 6.04 -5.81
N LEU A 65 0.82 6.10 -7.10
CA LEU A 65 2.01 5.47 -7.66
C LEU A 65 3.12 6.49 -7.83
N PHE A 66 4.32 6.11 -7.43
CA PHE A 66 5.53 6.91 -7.49
C PHE A 66 6.63 6.20 -8.29
N THR A 67 7.48 6.97 -8.97
CA THR A 67 8.73 6.46 -9.56
C THR A 67 9.82 6.31 -8.49
N GLU A 68 10.95 5.69 -8.83
CA GLU A 68 12.14 5.58 -7.95
C GLU A 68 12.64 6.96 -7.49
N GLU A 69 12.48 7.99 -8.31
CA GLU A 69 12.88 9.36 -7.98
C GLU A 69 11.83 10.09 -7.13
N GLY A 70 10.76 9.42 -6.70
CA GLY A 70 9.68 9.99 -5.89
C GLY A 70 8.65 10.80 -6.68
N ALA A 71 8.67 10.77 -8.01
CA ALA A 71 7.70 11.49 -8.83
C ALA A 71 6.35 10.77 -8.85
N ARG A 72 5.27 11.47 -8.49
CA ARG A 72 3.90 10.91 -8.51
C ARG A 72 3.37 10.76 -9.94
N LEU A 73 3.02 9.54 -10.34
CA LEU A 73 2.44 9.23 -11.64
C LEU A 73 0.92 9.38 -11.66
N THR A 74 0.24 8.82 -10.66
CA THR A 74 -1.22 8.86 -10.53
C THR A 74 -1.61 8.82 -9.07
N ILE A 75 -2.83 9.26 -8.76
CA ILE A 75 -3.45 9.20 -7.44
C ILE A 75 -4.93 8.90 -7.60
N ALA A 76 -5.48 8.09 -6.70
CA ALA A 76 -6.90 7.97 -6.49
C ALA A 76 -7.26 8.39 -5.06
N ARG A 77 -8.51 8.81 -4.91
CA ARG A 77 -9.12 9.13 -3.62
C ARG A 77 -10.54 8.60 -3.62
N ARG A 78 -10.89 7.89 -2.55
CA ARG A 78 -12.27 7.50 -2.25
C ARG A 78 -12.64 8.00 -0.86
N ASN A 79 -13.83 8.56 -0.75
CA ASN A 79 -14.38 8.91 0.56
C ASN A 79 -14.67 7.61 1.32
N ILE A 80 -14.47 7.64 2.64
CA ILE A 80 -14.84 6.53 3.52
C ILE A 80 -16.10 6.96 4.24
N GLU A 81 -17.15 6.15 4.15
CA GLU A 81 -18.39 6.41 4.85
C GLU A 81 -18.18 6.33 6.36
N LYS A 82 -18.90 7.16 7.11
CA LYS A 82 -18.82 7.21 8.57
C LYS A 82 -20.22 7.15 9.14
N TRP A 83 -20.44 6.19 10.01
CA TRP A 83 -21.70 6.08 10.72
C TRP A 83 -21.50 6.43 12.18
N SER A 84 -22.45 7.17 12.77
CA SER A 84 -22.47 7.44 14.20
C SER A 84 -23.75 6.88 14.83
N ASN A 85 -23.69 6.54 16.11
CA ASN A 85 -24.87 6.26 16.92
C ASN A 85 -24.96 7.31 18.05
N PRO A 86 -26.01 8.16 18.06
CA PRO A 86 -26.18 9.20 19.07
C PRO A 86 -26.49 8.66 20.47
N GLU A 87 -26.82 7.37 20.61
CA GLU A 87 -27.07 6.73 21.91
C GLU A 87 -25.81 6.59 22.77
N PHE A 88 -24.62 6.76 22.20
CA PHE A 88 -23.36 6.77 22.94
C PHE A 88 -23.00 8.21 23.34
N PRO A 89 -23.05 8.59 24.63
CA PRO A 89 -22.82 9.96 25.06
C PRO A 89 -21.41 10.49 24.75
N GLY A 90 -20.40 9.61 24.70
CA GLY A 90 -19.04 9.94 24.27
C GLY A 90 -18.89 10.09 22.74
N GLY A 91 -19.91 9.70 21.98
CA GLY A 91 -19.85 9.61 20.52
C GLY A 91 -19.30 8.26 20.05
N SER A 92 -19.98 7.67 19.08
CA SER A 92 -19.51 6.49 18.38
C SER A 92 -19.37 6.74 16.89
N TRP A 93 -18.40 6.08 16.26
CA TRP A 93 -18.05 6.21 14.87
C TRP A 93 -17.57 4.88 14.29
N ASP A 94 -18.33 4.34 13.35
CA ASP A 94 -17.98 3.15 12.57
C ASP A 94 -17.52 3.52 11.16
N GLN A 95 -16.66 2.68 10.57
CA GLN A 95 -16.28 2.71 9.15
C GLN A 95 -16.26 1.31 8.54
N SER A 96 -16.05 1.27 7.22
CA SER A 96 -15.93 0.05 6.43
C SER A 96 -14.51 -0.14 5.90
N THR A 97 -13.95 -1.34 6.07
CA THR A 97 -12.71 -1.72 5.37
C THR A 97 -12.90 -1.84 3.85
N GLU A 98 -14.13 -2.09 3.38
CA GLU A 98 -14.42 -2.24 1.94
C GLU A 98 -14.21 -0.92 1.19
N ASP A 99 -14.64 0.20 1.76
CA ASP A 99 -14.39 1.55 1.24
C ASP A 99 -12.89 1.85 1.10
N MET A 100 -12.09 1.36 2.05
CA MET A 100 -10.64 1.53 2.06
C MET A 100 -9.97 0.73 0.93
N CYS A 101 -10.42 -0.52 0.72
CA CYS A 101 -9.94 -1.38 -0.36
C CYS A 101 -10.25 -0.82 -1.75
N ALA A 102 -11.41 -0.18 -1.93
CA ALA A 102 -11.83 0.38 -3.20
C ALA A 102 -10.84 1.45 -3.73
N ALA A 103 -10.28 2.30 -2.86
CA ALA A 103 -9.27 3.30 -3.26
C ALA A 103 -7.98 2.66 -3.80
N VAL A 104 -7.53 1.57 -3.18
CA VAL A 104 -6.33 0.83 -3.58
C VAL A 104 -6.56 0.15 -4.93
N GLN A 105 -7.73 -0.48 -5.10
CA GLN A 105 -8.10 -1.16 -6.34
C GLN A 105 -8.15 -0.20 -7.54
N GLU A 106 -8.65 1.02 -7.36
CA GLU A 106 -8.73 2.02 -8.43
C GLU A 106 -7.35 2.38 -9.01
N VAL A 107 -6.33 2.55 -8.15
CA VAL A 107 -4.96 2.87 -8.61
C VAL A 107 -4.30 1.67 -9.27
N CYS A 108 -4.48 0.48 -8.69
CA CYS A 108 -3.88 -0.75 -9.20
C CYS A 108 -4.53 -1.23 -10.50
N GLY A 109 -5.81 -0.90 -10.73
CA GLY A 109 -6.59 -1.29 -11.91
C GLY A 109 -6.05 -0.74 -13.24
N GLY A 110 -5.20 0.29 -13.22
CA GLY A 110 -4.59 0.89 -14.42
C GLY A 110 -3.52 0.05 -15.13
N GLY A 111 -3.35 -1.23 -14.79
CA GLY A 111 -2.36 -2.13 -15.40
C GLY A 111 -0.92 -1.94 -14.87
N TYR A 112 -0.74 -1.13 -13.83
CA TYR A 112 0.57 -0.86 -13.22
C TYR A 112 0.98 -1.90 -12.18
N GLY A 113 0.07 -2.77 -11.74
CA GLY A 113 0.30 -3.71 -10.64
C GLY A 113 1.59 -4.55 -10.79
N ARG A 114 1.88 -5.03 -12.00
CA ARG A 114 3.10 -5.82 -12.28
C ARG A 114 4.41 -5.04 -12.15
N ARG A 115 4.35 -3.72 -12.09
CA ARG A 115 5.51 -2.83 -11.93
C ARG A 115 5.71 -2.37 -10.50
N VAL A 116 4.75 -2.62 -9.60
CA VAL A 116 4.84 -2.21 -8.20
C VAL A 116 5.90 -3.08 -7.51
N ALA A 117 7.03 -2.48 -7.18
CA ALA A 117 8.16 -3.13 -6.51
C ALA A 117 8.11 -3.00 -4.98
N GLY A 118 7.30 -2.07 -4.47
CA GLY A 118 7.12 -1.88 -3.03
C GLY A 118 5.82 -1.15 -2.70
N VAL A 119 5.31 -1.40 -1.49
CA VAL A 119 4.09 -0.79 -0.96
C VAL A 119 4.38 -0.19 0.41
N GLY A 120 4.01 1.08 0.59
CA GLY A 120 3.93 1.73 1.89
C GLY A 120 2.47 1.98 2.26
N PHE A 121 2.10 1.66 3.49
CA PHE A 121 0.73 1.81 3.99
C PHE A 121 0.73 2.60 5.29
N THR A 122 -0.07 3.65 5.36
CA THR A 122 -0.33 4.42 6.58
C THR A 122 -1.83 4.54 6.78
N ALA A 123 -2.27 4.52 8.03
CA ALA A 123 -3.67 4.63 8.38
C ALA A 123 -3.85 5.29 9.75
N THR A 124 -5.06 5.78 10.00
CA THR A 124 -5.48 6.09 11.37
C THR A 124 -5.35 4.87 12.28
N CYS A 125 -5.16 5.10 13.58
CA CYS A 125 -5.12 4.05 14.61
C CYS A 125 -6.53 3.53 14.97
N SER A 126 -7.35 3.23 13.96
CA SER A 126 -8.68 2.65 14.13
C SER A 126 -8.58 1.14 14.41
N LEU A 127 -9.64 0.55 14.95
CA LEU A 127 -9.72 -0.88 15.25
C LEU A 127 -10.54 -1.60 14.17
N VAL A 128 -9.97 -2.62 13.52
CA VAL A 128 -10.69 -3.44 12.53
C VAL A 128 -11.04 -4.79 13.14
N ALA A 129 -12.29 -5.23 13.00
CA ALA A 129 -12.73 -6.56 13.37
C ALA A 129 -12.94 -7.44 12.12
N VAL A 130 -12.36 -8.64 12.18
CA VAL A 130 -12.48 -9.68 11.14
C VAL A 130 -12.60 -11.05 11.79
N ASP A 131 -13.17 -12.00 11.04
CA ASP A 131 -13.23 -13.41 11.42
C ASP A 131 -11.90 -14.15 11.10
N PRO A 132 -11.77 -15.46 11.43
CA PRO A 132 -10.59 -16.24 11.11
C PRO A 132 -10.30 -16.38 9.60
N GLN A 133 -11.28 -16.11 8.73
CA GLN A 133 -11.13 -16.12 7.28
C GLN A 133 -10.75 -14.73 6.73
N GLY A 134 -10.66 -13.71 7.60
CA GLY A 134 -10.38 -12.33 7.23
C GLY A 134 -11.59 -11.56 6.70
N LEU A 135 -12.81 -12.09 6.87
CA LEU A 135 -14.04 -11.42 6.47
C LEU A 135 -14.48 -10.40 7.53
N PRO A 136 -15.09 -9.27 7.14
CA PRO A 136 -15.58 -8.25 8.08
C PRO A 136 -16.55 -8.81 9.13
N VAL A 137 -16.28 -8.50 10.40
CA VAL A 137 -17.20 -8.78 11.52
C VAL A 137 -17.68 -7.46 12.08
N THR A 138 -19.00 -7.34 12.27
CA THR A 138 -19.61 -6.11 12.75
C THR A 138 -19.12 -5.72 14.14
N VAL A 139 -18.80 -4.43 14.33
CA VAL A 139 -18.51 -3.78 15.62
C VAL A 139 -19.66 -2.86 16.05
N SER A 140 -20.77 -2.90 15.31
CA SER A 140 -21.91 -2.02 15.47
C SER A 140 -23.10 -2.79 16.06
N PRO A 141 -23.89 -2.19 16.96
CA PRO A 141 -25.18 -2.73 17.40
C PRO A 141 -26.16 -2.99 16.25
N THR A 142 -26.00 -2.34 15.09
CA THR A 142 -26.82 -2.56 13.90
C THR A 142 -26.66 -3.95 13.29
N ARG A 143 -25.63 -4.71 13.68
CA ARG A 143 -25.24 -6.01 13.12
C ARG A 143 -24.90 -5.98 11.62
N ASP A 144 -24.65 -4.79 11.08
CA ASP A 144 -24.22 -4.60 9.70
C ASP A 144 -22.74 -5.00 9.55
N PRO A 145 -22.41 -6.02 8.75
CA PRO A 145 -21.02 -6.46 8.56
C PRO A 145 -20.14 -5.42 7.88
N GLN A 146 -20.70 -4.44 7.17
CA GLN A 146 -19.91 -3.33 6.60
C GLN A 146 -19.41 -2.36 7.66
N ARG A 147 -19.98 -2.36 8.86
CA ARG A 147 -19.53 -1.57 10.00
C ARG A 147 -18.59 -2.39 10.86
N ASN A 148 -17.38 -2.65 10.34
CA ASN A 148 -16.38 -3.51 10.96
C ASN A 148 -15.15 -2.75 11.50
N VAL A 149 -15.18 -1.43 11.48
CA VAL A 149 -14.10 -0.58 11.99
C VAL A 149 -14.62 0.34 13.08
N VAL A 150 -14.04 0.30 14.28
CA VAL A 150 -14.22 1.33 15.31
C VAL A 150 -13.20 2.45 15.03
N LEU A 151 -13.69 3.62 14.63
CA LEU A 151 -12.83 4.75 14.25
C LEU A 151 -11.97 5.22 15.44
N TRP A 152 -10.78 5.78 15.17
CA TRP A 152 -9.88 6.26 16.22
C TRP A 152 -10.55 7.26 17.19
N GLN A 153 -11.31 8.23 16.67
CA GLN A 153 -12.02 9.27 17.44
C GLN A 153 -13.31 8.78 18.14
N ASP A 154 -13.59 7.48 18.12
CA ASP A 154 -14.72 6.87 18.83
C ASP A 154 -14.45 6.80 20.33
N HIS A 155 -15.36 7.31 21.16
CA HIS A 155 -15.24 7.29 22.63
C HIS A 155 -16.33 6.43 23.30
N ARG A 156 -16.91 5.44 22.61
CA ARG A 156 -17.92 4.54 23.20
C ARG A 156 -17.41 3.78 24.43
N ALA A 157 -16.10 3.58 24.52
CA ALA A 157 -15.40 2.86 25.57
C ALA A 157 -14.90 3.77 26.71
N ALA A 158 -15.55 4.90 26.97
CA ALA A 158 -15.18 5.82 28.04
C ALA A 158 -15.20 5.14 29.42
N THR A 159 -16.26 4.39 29.73
CA THR A 159 -16.40 3.65 30.99
C THR A 159 -15.29 2.60 31.17
N GLU A 160 -15.00 1.81 30.13
CA GLU A 160 -13.90 0.84 30.14
C GLU A 160 -12.53 1.52 30.33
N THR A 161 -12.35 2.72 29.78
CA THR A 161 -11.12 3.49 29.92
C THR A 161 -10.91 3.92 31.37
N GLU A 162 -11.94 4.44 32.03
CA GLU A 162 -11.91 4.81 33.44
C GLU A 162 -11.61 3.60 34.34
N GLU A 163 -12.26 2.47 34.07
CA GLU A 163 -12.01 1.21 34.77
C GLU A 163 -10.54 0.79 34.66
N ILE A 164 -9.97 0.76 33.46
CA ILE A 164 -8.56 0.37 33.27
C ILE A 164 -7.61 1.37 33.96
N ASN A 165 -7.91 2.67 33.88
CA ASN A 165 -7.08 3.70 34.51
C ASN A 165 -7.14 3.66 36.04
N SER A 166 -8.23 3.15 36.63
CA SER A 166 -8.37 2.95 38.08
C SER A 166 -7.42 1.87 38.64
N LEU A 167 -6.78 1.08 37.79
CA LEU A 167 -5.80 0.08 38.20
C LEU A 167 -4.46 0.72 38.65
N HIS A 168 -4.25 2.02 38.35
CA HIS A 168 -3.17 2.95 38.76
C HIS A 168 -1.70 2.51 38.57
N HIS A 169 -1.35 1.24 38.76
CA HIS A 169 0.01 0.73 38.85
C HIS A 169 0.33 -0.36 37.81
N HIS A 170 -0.58 -0.61 36.86
CA HIS A 170 -0.30 -1.58 35.82
C HIS A 170 0.91 -1.11 34.98
N PRO A 171 2.00 -1.90 34.86
CA PRO A 171 3.23 -1.49 34.19
C PRO A 171 3.04 -0.91 32.78
N VAL A 172 2.04 -1.40 32.05
CA VAL A 172 1.74 -0.96 30.68
C VAL A 172 1.29 0.51 30.61
N LEU A 173 0.71 1.06 31.69
CA LEU A 173 0.27 2.46 31.72
C LEU A 173 1.45 3.42 31.65
N ARG A 174 2.65 3.00 32.07
CA ARG A 174 3.87 3.80 31.93
C ARG A 174 4.27 4.03 30.47
N CYS A 175 3.88 3.13 29.56
CA CYS A 175 4.18 3.24 28.13
C CYS A 175 3.30 4.28 27.42
N VAL A 176 2.24 4.77 28.06
CA VAL A 176 1.25 5.69 27.47
C VAL A 176 1.11 7.00 28.26
N GLY A 177 2.06 7.30 29.15
CA GLY A 177 2.03 8.54 29.94
C GLY A 177 1.17 8.49 31.21
N GLY A 178 0.81 7.28 31.68
CA GLY A 178 0.16 7.05 32.97
C GLY A 178 -1.34 6.76 32.90
N ALA A 179 -2.00 7.07 31.78
CA ALA A 179 -3.43 6.80 31.57
C ALA A 179 -3.72 6.48 30.10
N LEU A 180 -4.66 5.57 29.85
CA LEU A 180 -5.20 5.30 28.52
C LEU A 180 -6.20 6.38 28.12
N SER A 181 -6.23 6.66 26.81
CA SER A 181 -7.31 7.40 26.14
C SER A 181 -8.38 6.42 25.65
N PRO A 182 -9.68 6.80 25.60
CA PRO A 182 -10.72 5.98 24.99
C PRO A 182 -10.48 5.70 23.49
N GLU A 183 -9.63 6.50 22.84
CA GLU A 183 -9.26 6.32 21.44
C GLU A 183 -8.31 5.14 21.21
N MET A 184 -7.68 4.62 22.28
CA MET A 184 -6.76 3.49 22.23
C MET A 184 -7.50 2.14 22.11
N GLN A 185 -6.77 1.11 21.69
CA GLN A 185 -7.37 -0.20 21.39
C GLN A 185 -7.87 -0.97 22.62
N PRO A 186 -7.16 -1.01 23.77
CA PRO A 186 -7.57 -1.87 24.89
C PRO A 186 -8.97 -1.54 25.44
N PRO A 187 -9.36 -0.27 25.67
CA PRO A 187 -10.72 0.05 26.08
C PRO A 187 -11.77 -0.38 25.05
N LYS A 188 -11.52 -0.15 23.75
CA LYS A 188 -12.42 -0.57 22.66
C LYS A 188 -12.62 -2.08 22.61
N LEU A 189 -11.55 -2.86 22.82
CA LEU A 189 -11.63 -4.32 22.89
C LEU A 189 -12.44 -4.80 24.11
N LEU A 190 -12.26 -4.18 25.27
CA LEU A 190 -13.04 -4.50 26.46
C LEU A 190 -14.52 -4.17 26.26
N TRP A 191 -14.81 -3.04 25.60
CA TRP A 191 -16.17 -2.64 25.26
C TRP A 191 -16.82 -3.66 24.32
N LEU A 192 -16.13 -4.07 23.24
CA LEU A 192 -16.64 -5.07 22.29
C LEU A 192 -16.92 -6.41 22.97
N LYS A 193 -16.03 -6.88 23.84
CA LYS A 193 -16.24 -8.11 24.60
C LYS A 193 -17.53 -8.09 25.45
N ARG A 194 -17.93 -6.92 25.95
CA ARG A 194 -19.13 -6.76 26.80
C ARG A 194 -20.40 -6.55 25.98
N HIS A 195 -20.32 -5.83 24.87
CA HIS A 195 -21.47 -5.35 24.13
C HIS A 195 -21.69 -6.05 22.77
N SER A 196 -20.74 -6.88 22.32
CA SER A 196 -20.78 -7.62 21.05
C SER A 196 -20.05 -8.97 21.17
N PRO A 197 -20.53 -9.89 22.05
CA PRO A 197 -19.93 -11.20 22.27
C PRO A 197 -20.21 -12.22 21.16
#